data_AF-A0A8H5XG15-F1
#
_entry.id   AF-A0A8H5XG15-F1
#
_cell.length_a   1.000
_cell.length_b   1.000
_cell.length_c   1.000
_cell.angle_alpha   90.00
_cell.angle_beta   90.00
_cell.angle_gamma   90.00
#
_symmetry.space_group_name_H-M   'P 1'
#
loop_
_entity.id
_entity.type
_entity.pdbx_description
1 polymer ?
#
loop_
_entity_poly.entity_id
_entity_poly.type
_entity_poly.pdbx_seq_one_letter_code
_entity_poly.pdbx_strand_id
1 'polypeptide(L)'
;MYRMSNRDGTSNNPSRSLRDLPPLSIPKKRKPKMSEKPSRLLACPIEVQLHVLGFVPRESLIALSRVNKHFANIAQPVLHREIDFNCPRINFTCHAAPLVLVLRTLLSRPDLAQAVQHLGFDGYDFVETRLDQLPITPIFHLTDEDKLKAVKFIKALDLYQGLDWAQTFLKGHIDSLVSLLVALTPKVRSLYLGGFLSVEICYLRMLLSPENFGNPGGSRVHKFEHLRHVTVDNHCATYYHTRFDFNDVYQDFFRLLRLESLSISGSYPENSKPFTISPKLEHLRCLDLKRVSEAELGRILSIAPNLKELKYTYSWYSLTTMDSAHEQTLDMKTLCSSLEGHRLKLERLELLALDDGDVMDEQSEDVTWPLTLQGSSLKLHDFSSVRTLAAPWIFIAGSSKGEHTSPLRHLIPKSVVQLTLTDDLCLQLYWDWDILEIWEMVTDYWHDLKDTKTALATMFLVGPSFSGLFMEDELHSARQLAHSAGVDFWPVELTIDNGDAWRDAEERARRYGSP
;
A
#
# COMPACT_ATOMS: atom_id res chain seq x y z
N MET A 1 -10.31 -18.18 62.36
CA MET A 1 -9.08 -19.02 62.43
C MET A 1 -8.11 -18.41 61.42
N TYR A 2 -6.97 -17.79 61.72
CA TYR A 2 -6.09 -17.74 62.89
C TYR A 2 -5.84 -16.28 63.35
N ARG A 3 -5.46 -16.14 64.63
CA ARG A 3 -5.42 -14.93 65.46
C ARG A 3 -4.17 -14.05 65.28
N MET A 4 -4.36 -12.73 65.48
CA MET A 4 -3.36 -11.80 66.01
C MET A 4 -3.07 -12.07 67.50
N SER A 5 -1.84 -11.82 67.96
CA SER A 5 -1.56 -11.37 69.34
C SER A 5 -0.15 -10.80 69.50
N ASN A 6 -0.11 -9.63 70.13
CA ASN A 6 1.04 -8.84 70.59
C ASN A 6 1.99 -9.55 71.56
N ARG A 7 3.22 -8.99 71.68
CA ARG A 7 3.87 -8.75 72.98
C ARG A 7 4.87 -7.58 72.91
N ASP A 8 4.66 -6.62 73.80
CA ASP A 8 5.56 -5.52 74.16
C ASP A 8 6.69 -5.95 75.09
N GLY A 9 7.77 -5.16 75.16
CA GLY A 9 8.62 -5.04 76.36
C GLY A 9 10.06 -4.55 76.15
N THR A 10 10.29 -3.24 76.36
CA THR A 10 11.38 -2.58 77.17
C THR A 10 12.85 -3.01 77.00
N SER A 11 13.92 -2.19 76.99
CA SER A 11 14.22 -0.80 77.39
C SER A 11 15.71 -0.51 77.05
N ASN A 12 16.12 0.77 77.11
CA ASN A 12 17.47 1.32 77.35
C ASN A 12 18.28 1.94 76.19
N ASN A 13 18.13 3.27 76.10
CA ASN A 13 19.10 4.32 75.72
C ASN A 13 20.57 4.04 76.17
N PRO A 14 21.63 4.62 75.51
CA PRO A 14 21.81 6.07 75.52
C PRO A 14 22.49 6.75 74.30
N SER A 15 22.19 8.03 74.25
CA SER A 15 22.81 9.16 73.54
C SER A 15 24.35 9.20 73.50
N ARG A 16 24.90 9.47 72.31
CA ARG A 16 26.21 10.14 72.09
C ARG A 16 26.02 11.16 70.95
N SER A 17 25.94 12.44 71.28
CA SER A 17 27.06 13.41 71.31
C SER A 17 27.50 13.86 69.92
N LEU A 18 26.94 15.02 69.50
CA LEU A 18 27.58 15.94 68.57
C LEU A 18 28.99 16.29 69.08
N ARG A 19 30.00 16.10 68.25
CA ARG A 19 31.06 17.08 67.91
C ARG A 19 32.08 16.42 66.99
N ASP A 20 32.69 17.27 66.16
CA ASP A 20 33.90 17.05 65.35
C ASP A 20 33.70 16.51 63.92
N LEU A 21 33.23 17.40 63.04
CA LEU A 21 33.63 17.42 61.64
C LEU A 21 34.11 18.83 61.26
N PRO A 22 35.22 18.98 60.51
CA PRO A 22 35.80 20.26 60.13
C PRO A 22 34.96 20.97 59.04
N PRO A 23 35.04 22.30 58.90
CA PRO A 23 34.20 23.02 57.95
C PRO A 23 34.65 22.75 56.51
N LEU A 24 33.79 22.11 55.72
CA LEU A 24 33.94 22.05 54.27
C LEU A 24 33.69 23.46 53.70
N SER A 25 34.77 24.10 53.29
CA SER A 25 34.78 25.36 52.55
C SER A 25 33.90 25.29 51.30
N ILE A 26 32.83 26.09 51.29
CA ILE A 26 31.94 26.28 50.15
C ILE A 26 32.73 26.93 49.01
N PRO A 27 32.84 26.31 47.81
CA PRO A 27 33.42 26.99 46.66
C PRO A 27 32.48 28.11 46.21
N LYS A 28 33.00 29.34 46.15
CA LYS A 28 32.30 30.49 45.57
C LYS A 28 31.80 30.12 44.15
N LYS A 29 30.49 30.23 43.92
CA LYS A 29 29.86 30.14 42.59
C LYS A 29 30.59 31.06 41.61
N ARG A 30 31.43 30.49 40.74
CA ARG A 30 31.87 31.18 39.52
C ARG A 30 30.64 31.29 38.61
N LYS A 31 30.16 32.52 38.37
CA LYS A 31 29.21 32.79 37.29
C LYS A 31 29.85 32.32 35.98
N PRO A 32 29.18 31.49 35.16
CA PRO A 32 29.68 31.18 33.83
C PRO A 32 29.63 32.48 33.01
N LYS A 33 30.78 32.94 32.52
CA LYS A 33 30.84 33.91 31.42
C LYS A 33 30.32 33.17 30.18
N MET A 34 29.03 33.30 29.86
CA MET A 34 28.55 32.96 28.52
C MET A 34 29.13 33.97 27.55
N SER A 35 29.98 33.51 26.62
CA SER A 35 30.27 34.29 25.42
C SER A 35 29.06 34.19 24.50
N GLU A 36 28.15 35.16 24.59
CA GLU A 36 27.05 35.33 23.64
C GLU A 36 27.60 35.82 22.30
N LYS A 37 28.07 34.88 21.47
CA LYS A 37 27.84 35.02 20.03
C LYS A 37 26.78 33.98 19.70
N PRO A 38 25.53 34.38 19.35
CA PRO A 38 24.56 33.40 18.89
C PRO A 38 25.19 32.62 17.73
N SER A 39 25.10 31.30 17.77
CA SER A 39 25.60 30.43 16.70
C SER A 39 25.15 30.99 15.36
N ARG A 40 26.04 31.08 14.36
CA ARG A 40 25.81 31.78 13.07
C ARG A 40 24.48 31.40 12.41
N LEU A 41 24.01 30.17 12.60
CA LEU A 41 22.73 29.69 12.11
C LEU A 41 21.51 30.37 12.76
N LEU A 42 21.55 30.65 14.06
CA LEU A 42 20.47 31.36 14.78
C LEU A 42 20.35 32.82 14.36
N ALA A 43 21.40 33.40 13.77
CA ALA A 43 21.40 34.75 13.22
C ALA A 43 20.82 34.81 11.78
N CYS A 44 20.60 33.67 11.13
CA CYS A 44 19.99 33.61 9.80
C CYS A 44 18.47 33.79 9.86
N PRO A 45 17.82 34.28 8.79
CA PRO A 45 16.36 34.27 8.66
C PRO A 45 15.77 32.86 8.81
N ILE A 46 14.52 32.77 9.27
CA ILE A 46 13.84 31.49 9.53
C ILE A 46 13.77 30.61 8.28
N GLU A 47 13.62 31.22 7.11
CA GLU A 47 13.57 30.56 5.81
C GLU A 47 14.89 29.84 5.50
N VAL A 48 16.03 30.51 5.79
CA VAL A 48 17.36 29.93 5.62
C VAL A 48 17.57 28.80 6.61
N GLN A 49 17.12 28.96 7.85
CA GLN A 49 17.20 27.91 8.86
C GLN A 49 16.38 26.68 8.44
N LEU A 50 15.13 26.85 8.03
CA LEU A 50 14.27 25.77 7.55
C LEU A 50 14.83 25.09 6.29
N HIS A 51 15.42 25.87 5.38
CA HIS A 51 16.07 25.32 4.19
C HIS A 51 17.26 24.43 4.58
N VAL A 52 18.12 24.88 5.49
CA VAL A 52 19.23 24.07 6.01
C VAL A 52 18.70 22.80 6.68
N LEU A 53 17.68 22.90 7.53
CA LEU A 53 17.08 21.75 8.20
C LEU A 53 16.47 20.72 7.24
N GLY A 54 16.02 21.17 6.06
CA GLY A 54 15.55 20.27 5.00
C GLY A 54 16.61 19.31 4.45
N PHE A 55 17.90 19.59 4.67
CA PHE A 55 19.01 18.71 4.26
C PHE A 55 19.65 17.95 5.42
N VAL A 56 19.19 18.14 6.66
CA VAL A 56 19.77 17.50 7.83
C VAL A 56 19.15 16.11 8.02
N PRO A 57 19.95 15.04 8.25
CA PRO A 57 19.43 13.70 8.54
C PRO A 57 18.48 13.69 9.74
N ARG A 58 17.52 12.77 9.74
CA ARG A 58 16.44 12.71 10.75
C ARG A 58 16.97 12.58 12.18
N GLU A 59 18.02 11.79 12.40
CA GLU A 59 18.65 11.58 13.71
C GLU A 59 19.25 12.89 14.22
N SER A 60 19.86 13.66 13.32
CA SER A 60 20.43 14.97 13.63
C SER A 60 19.35 16.01 13.89
N LEU A 61 18.21 15.97 13.17
CA LEU A 61 17.04 16.80 13.46
C LEU A 61 16.44 16.49 14.84
N ILE A 62 16.37 15.21 15.23
CA ILE A 62 15.94 14.80 16.58
C ILE A 62 16.88 15.37 17.63
N ALA A 63 18.19 15.23 17.45
CA ALA A 63 19.18 15.78 18.37
C ALA A 63 19.05 17.31 18.47
N LEU A 64 18.92 18.00 17.32
CA LEU A 64 18.79 19.45 17.24
C LEU A 64 17.51 19.95 17.94
N SER A 65 16.40 19.23 17.81
CA SER A 65 15.14 19.55 18.49
C SER A 65 15.25 19.54 20.02
N ARG A 66 16.28 18.89 20.57
CA ARG A 66 16.55 18.82 22.02
C ARG A 66 17.54 19.88 22.51
N VAL A 67 18.21 20.61 21.61
CA VAL A 67 19.26 21.57 21.96
C VAL A 67 18.68 22.82 22.64
N ASN A 68 17.67 23.44 22.04
CA ASN A 68 16.99 24.61 22.61
C ASN A 68 15.57 24.75 22.05
N LYS A 69 14.77 25.64 22.66
CA LYS A 69 13.35 25.86 22.29
C LYS A 69 13.18 26.36 20.86
N HIS A 70 14.09 27.19 20.35
CA HIS A 70 14.01 27.70 18.98
C HIS A 70 14.17 26.57 17.97
N PHE A 71 15.23 25.76 18.12
CA PHE A 71 15.44 24.58 17.29
C PHE A 71 14.33 23.54 17.44
N ALA A 72 13.79 23.35 18.63
CA ALA A 72 12.60 22.52 18.83
C ALA A 72 11.42 23.00 17.96
N ASN A 73 11.12 24.31 17.99
CA ASN A 73 9.99 24.88 17.25
C ASN A 73 10.11 24.75 15.74
N ILE A 74 11.33 24.76 15.20
CA ILE A 74 11.55 24.74 13.75
C ILE A 74 11.87 23.35 13.22
N ALA A 75 12.50 22.49 14.03
CA ALA A 75 12.81 21.11 13.66
C ALA A 75 11.62 20.17 13.84
N GLN A 76 10.76 20.38 14.86
CA GLN A 76 9.60 19.51 15.09
C GLN A 76 8.64 19.46 13.89
N PRO A 77 8.23 20.57 13.26
CA PRO A 77 7.39 20.52 12.06
C PRO A 77 8.05 19.76 10.90
N VAL A 78 9.37 19.91 10.72
CA VAL A 78 10.14 19.18 9.69
C VAL A 78 10.15 17.68 10.00
N LEU A 79 10.36 17.31 11.27
CA LEU A 79 10.34 15.90 11.72
C LEU A 79 8.97 15.23 11.58
N HIS A 80 7.88 16.00 11.66
CA HIS A 80 6.50 15.49 11.53
C HIS A 80 5.96 15.62 10.11
N ARG A 81 6.75 16.11 9.15
CA ARG A 81 6.33 16.19 7.74
C ARG A 81 6.04 14.81 7.16
N GLU A 82 6.78 13.81 7.62
CA GLU A 82 6.64 12.42 7.24
C GLU A 82 6.44 11.59 8.50
N ILE A 83 5.27 10.96 8.59
CA ILE A 83 4.91 10.06 9.66
C ILE A 83 4.76 8.69 9.02
N ASP A 84 5.82 7.90 9.12
CA ASP A 84 5.79 6.49 8.79
C ASP A 84 5.72 5.67 10.08
N PHE A 85 4.82 4.72 10.07
CA PHE A 85 4.55 3.80 11.15
C PHE A 85 4.69 2.38 10.63
N ASN A 86 5.46 1.56 11.33
CA ASN A 86 5.45 0.13 11.18
C ASN A 86 4.93 -0.48 12.50
N CYS A 87 3.80 -1.18 12.41
CA CYS A 87 3.23 -1.99 13.49
C CYS A 87 4.07 -3.27 13.58
N PRO A 88 4.94 -3.49 14.60
CA PRO A 88 5.78 -4.68 14.67
C PRO A 88 4.95 -5.98 14.69
N ARG A 89 5.57 -7.09 14.25
CA ARG A 89 4.95 -8.41 14.03
C ARG A 89 3.98 -8.77 15.16
N ILE A 90 2.73 -9.01 14.78
CA ILE A 90 1.60 -9.07 15.69
C ILE A 90 1.57 -10.44 16.36
N ASN A 91 1.84 -10.48 17.67
CA ASN A 91 1.09 -11.38 18.54
C ASN A 91 -0.22 -10.65 18.88
N PHE A 92 -1.37 -11.33 18.97
CA PHE A 92 -2.70 -10.74 19.26
C PHE A 92 -2.78 -9.85 20.53
N THR A 93 -1.70 -9.79 21.31
CA THR A 93 -1.52 -8.94 22.49
C THR A 93 -0.77 -7.62 22.22
N CYS A 94 -0.21 -7.42 21.03
CA CYS A 94 0.54 -6.21 20.68
C CYS A 94 -0.39 -5.06 20.27
N HIS A 95 -0.18 -3.92 20.90
CA HIS A 95 -0.98 -2.72 20.78
C HIS A 95 -0.47 -1.87 19.60
N ALA A 96 -1.37 -1.28 18.80
CA ALA A 96 -1.04 -0.16 17.92
C ALA A 96 -0.77 1.12 18.74
N ALA A 97 0.02 0.98 19.82
CA ALA A 97 0.38 2.05 20.73
C ALA A 97 1.01 3.24 20.00
N PRO A 98 1.88 3.07 18.98
CA PRO A 98 2.44 4.22 18.29
C PRO A 98 1.39 5.01 17.49
N LEU A 99 0.40 4.35 16.86
CA LEU A 99 -0.75 5.00 16.22
C LEU A 99 -1.48 5.90 17.23
N VAL A 100 -1.78 5.36 18.42
CA VAL A 100 -2.47 6.08 19.50
C VAL A 100 -1.62 7.26 20.03
N LEU A 101 -0.30 7.09 20.13
CA LEU A 101 0.62 8.14 20.58
C LEU A 101 0.78 9.27 19.55
N VAL A 102 0.84 8.93 18.26
CA VAL A 102 0.82 9.93 17.18
C VAL A 102 -0.48 10.71 17.23
N LEU A 103 -1.61 10.01 17.33
CA LEU A 103 -2.91 10.66 17.45
C LEU A 103 -2.97 11.62 18.63
N ARG A 104 -2.52 11.19 19.81
CA ARG A 104 -2.44 12.06 21.01
C ARG A 104 -1.61 13.31 20.74
N THR A 105 -0.49 13.15 20.04
CA THR A 105 0.43 14.24 19.71
C THR A 105 -0.24 15.23 18.76
N LEU A 106 -0.87 14.77 17.67
CA LEU A 106 -1.53 15.63 16.69
C LEU A 106 -2.78 16.33 17.25
N LEU A 107 -3.54 15.66 18.12
CA LEU A 107 -4.65 16.27 18.87
C LEU A 107 -4.18 17.41 19.78
N SER A 108 -2.99 17.27 20.38
CA SER A 108 -2.43 18.25 21.31
C SER A 108 -1.65 19.37 20.62
N ARG A 109 -1.14 19.12 19.41
CA ARG A 109 -0.30 20.03 18.62
C ARG A 109 -0.85 20.16 17.20
N PRO A 110 -1.93 20.95 17.00
CA PRO A 110 -2.50 21.18 15.67
C PRO A 110 -1.48 21.78 14.69
N ASP A 111 -0.49 22.54 15.17
CA ASP A 111 0.60 23.08 14.36
C ASP A 111 1.45 21.98 13.71
N LEU A 112 1.67 20.86 14.41
CA LEU A 112 2.36 19.69 13.84
C LEU A 112 1.47 18.96 12.85
N ALA A 113 0.17 18.83 13.15
CA ALA A 113 -0.80 18.20 12.23
C ALA A 113 -0.88 18.94 10.88
N GLN A 114 -0.75 20.28 10.90
CA GLN A 114 -0.66 21.11 9.69
C GLN A 114 0.65 20.94 8.90
N ALA A 115 1.70 20.39 9.51
CA ALA A 115 2.99 20.18 8.86
C ALA A 115 3.09 18.82 8.16
N VAL A 116 2.23 17.86 8.53
CA VAL A 116 2.19 16.51 7.96
C VAL A 116 1.88 16.57 6.47
N GLN A 117 2.70 15.88 5.68
CA GLN A 117 2.55 15.73 4.23
C GLN A 117 2.54 14.26 3.81
N HIS A 118 3.14 13.36 4.58
CA HIS A 118 3.17 11.94 4.28
C HIS A 118 2.69 11.17 5.51
N LEU A 119 1.69 10.33 5.30
CA LEU A 119 1.17 9.39 6.26
C LEU A 119 1.37 8.00 5.70
N GLY A 120 2.35 7.27 6.23
CA GLY A 120 2.56 5.86 5.97
C GLY A 120 2.18 5.05 7.19
N PHE A 121 1.18 4.20 7.07
CA PHE A 121 0.83 3.26 8.11
C PHE A 121 0.98 1.87 7.53
N ASP A 122 2.02 1.19 7.96
CA ASP A 122 2.33 -0.18 7.60
C ASP A 122 2.19 -1.06 8.85
N GLY A 123 1.77 -2.30 8.66
CA GLY A 123 1.63 -3.25 9.75
C GLY A 123 1.72 -4.65 9.17
N TYR A 124 2.48 -5.53 9.83
CA TYR A 124 2.72 -6.88 9.33
C TYR A 124 1.45 -7.58 8.89
N ASP A 125 1.56 -8.25 7.75
CA ASP A 125 0.64 -9.26 7.26
C ASP A 125 0.36 -10.25 8.39
N PHE A 126 -0.93 -10.46 8.65
CA PHE A 126 -1.38 -11.35 9.71
C PHE A 126 -0.76 -12.74 9.54
N VAL A 127 -0.42 -13.36 10.67
CA VAL A 127 -0.21 -14.81 10.68
C VAL A 127 -1.57 -15.43 10.41
N GLU A 128 -1.80 -15.96 9.20
CA GLU A 128 -2.79 -16.97 8.81
C GLU A 128 -3.92 -17.21 9.83
N THR A 129 -4.81 -16.25 10.04
CA THR A 129 -5.97 -16.49 10.91
C THR A 129 -7.20 -15.72 10.47
N ARG A 130 -8.32 -16.43 10.43
CA ARG A 130 -9.66 -15.88 10.20
C ARG A 130 -9.94 -14.78 11.23
N LEU A 131 -10.10 -13.56 10.76
CA LEU A 131 -10.55 -12.46 11.59
C LEU A 131 -12.08 -12.41 11.58
N ASP A 132 -12.71 -13.11 12.52
CA ASP A 132 -14.15 -12.96 12.76
C ASP A 132 -14.52 -11.56 13.34
N GLN A 133 -13.53 -10.72 13.61
CA GLN A 133 -13.66 -9.43 14.28
C GLN A 133 -12.81 -8.33 13.63
N LEU A 134 -13.32 -7.11 13.65
CA LEU A 134 -12.61 -5.93 13.19
C LEU A 134 -11.37 -5.66 14.05
N PRO A 135 -10.27 -5.18 13.45
CA PRO A 135 -9.07 -4.86 14.20
C PRO A 135 -9.35 -3.71 15.17
N ILE A 136 -9.07 -3.96 16.44
CA ILE A 136 -9.15 -3.01 17.54
C ILE A 136 -7.80 -2.88 18.24
N THR A 137 -7.51 -1.70 18.77
CA THR A 137 -6.35 -1.45 19.63
C THR A 137 -6.78 -0.78 20.92
N PRO A 138 -6.19 -1.15 22.07
CA PRO A 138 -6.43 -0.41 23.30
C PRO A 138 -5.96 1.05 23.18
N ILE A 139 -6.80 1.99 23.62
CA ILE A 139 -6.53 3.43 23.61
C ILE A 139 -6.10 3.98 24.98
N PHE A 140 -5.56 3.14 25.87
CA PHE A 140 -5.20 3.53 27.25
C PHE A 140 -4.12 4.61 27.34
N HIS A 141 -3.35 4.84 26.26
CA HIS A 141 -2.39 5.94 26.17
C HIS A 141 -3.05 7.33 26.02
N LEU A 142 -4.35 7.37 25.70
CA LEU A 142 -5.15 8.60 25.65
C LEU A 142 -5.72 8.91 27.04
N THR A 143 -5.46 10.13 27.52
CA THR A 143 -6.14 10.65 28.71
C THR A 143 -7.62 10.93 28.40
N ASP A 144 -8.45 11.11 29.42
CA ASP A 144 -9.86 11.48 29.19
C ASP A 144 -10.00 12.85 28.51
N GLU A 145 -9.04 13.75 28.71
CA GLU A 145 -8.96 15.00 27.97
C GLU A 145 -8.67 14.78 26.48
N ASP A 146 -7.75 13.86 26.14
CA ASP A 146 -7.43 13.51 24.75
C ASP A 146 -8.63 12.87 24.05
N LYS A 147 -9.31 11.93 24.73
CA LYS A 147 -10.54 11.31 24.22
C LYS A 147 -11.62 12.36 24.00
N LEU A 148 -11.79 13.30 24.93
CA LEU A 148 -12.75 14.38 24.78
C LEU A 148 -12.40 15.32 23.62
N LYS A 149 -11.13 15.64 23.40
CA LYS A 149 -10.66 16.42 22.24
C LYS A 149 -10.99 15.72 20.94
N ALA A 150 -10.69 14.42 20.84
CA ALA A 150 -10.99 13.60 19.66
C ALA A 150 -12.50 13.56 19.37
N VAL A 151 -13.33 13.25 20.38
CA VAL A 151 -14.79 13.19 20.22
C VAL A 151 -15.36 14.55 19.82
N LYS A 152 -14.87 15.66 20.41
CA LYS A 152 -15.28 17.01 20.02
C LYS A 152 -14.88 17.32 18.58
N PHE A 153 -13.69 16.93 18.16
CA PHE A 153 -13.21 17.12 16.79
C PHE A 153 -14.08 16.35 15.79
N ILE A 154 -14.32 15.05 16.02
CA ILE A 154 -15.18 14.22 15.16
C ILE A 154 -16.58 14.84 15.02
N LYS A 155 -17.19 15.24 16.15
CA LYS A 155 -18.51 15.90 16.13
C LYS A 155 -18.47 17.23 15.38
N ALA A 156 -17.36 17.96 15.42
CA ALA A 156 -17.21 19.22 14.71
C ALA A 156 -17.07 19.06 13.20
N LEU A 157 -16.74 17.87 12.68
CA LEU A 157 -16.74 17.58 11.24
C LEU A 157 -18.15 17.58 10.64
N ASP A 158 -19.17 17.46 11.51
CA ASP A 158 -20.59 17.52 11.16
C ASP A 158 -21.00 16.45 10.13
N LEU A 159 -20.58 15.20 10.36
CA LEU A 159 -20.86 14.06 9.49
C LEU A 159 -22.06 13.26 9.99
N TYR A 160 -22.86 12.68 9.09
CA TYR A 160 -24.10 11.95 9.42
C TYR A 160 -23.90 10.87 10.48
N GLN A 161 -22.82 10.08 10.36
CA GLN A 161 -22.43 9.05 11.34
C GLN A 161 -21.35 9.50 12.32
N GLY A 162 -21.20 10.81 12.55
CA GLY A 162 -20.16 11.36 13.44
C GLY A 162 -20.29 10.89 14.90
N LEU A 163 -21.52 10.61 15.36
CA LEU A 163 -21.73 10.05 16.69
C LEU A 163 -21.26 8.59 16.77
N ASP A 164 -21.61 7.78 15.78
CA ASP A 164 -21.20 6.37 15.70
C ASP A 164 -19.69 6.27 15.55
N TRP A 165 -19.09 7.11 14.70
CA TRP A 165 -17.65 7.24 14.59
C TRP A 165 -16.99 7.55 15.94
N ALA A 166 -17.51 8.52 16.69
CA ALA A 166 -16.99 8.84 18.02
C ALA A 166 -17.09 7.67 19.01
N GLN A 167 -18.17 6.88 18.96
CA GLN A 167 -18.31 5.68 19.80
C GLN A 167 -17.32 4.59 19.40
N THR A 168 -17.15 4.36 18.10
CA THR A 168 -16.23 3.37 17.52
C THR A 168 -14.77 3.74 17.79
N PHE A 169 -14.45 5.03 17.79
CA PHE A 169 -13.18 5.58 18.27
C PHE A 169 -12.91 5.24 19.74
N LEU A 170 -13.89 5.41 20.62
CA LEU A 170 -13.72 5.09 22.05
C LEU A 170 -13.54 3.58 22.31
N LYS A 171 -14.03 2.74 21.40
CA LYS A 171 -13.79 1.29 21.41
C LYS A 171 -12.41 0.90 20.86
N GLY A 172 -11.70 1.84 20.22
CA GLY A 172 -10.36 1.63 19.70
C GLY A 172 -10.30 0.94 18.34
N HIS A 173 -11.35 1.02 17.52
CA HIS A 173 -11.33 0.48 16.17
C HIS A 173 -10.29 1.18 15.30
N ILE A 174 -9.54 0.41 14.52
CA ILE A 174 -8.42 0.93 13.74
C ILE A 174 -8.86 1.93 12.67
N ASP A 175 -9.89 1.63 11.87
CA ASP A 175 -10.44 2.57 10.87
C ASP A 175 -10.75 3.94 11.47
N SER A 176 -11.43 3.94 12.63
CA SER A 176 -11.82 5.18 13.30
C SER A 176 -10.63 6.03 13.73
N LEU A 177 -9.51 5.39 14.12
CA LEU A 177 -8.28 6.05 14.53
C LEU A 177 -7.51 6.60 13.31
N VAL A 178 -7.36 5.79 12.27
CA VAL A 178 -6.70 6.16 11.00
C VAL A 178 -7.45 7.31 10.34
N SER A 179 -8.77 7.20 10.24
CA SER A 179 -9.62 8.26 9.69
C SER A 179 -9.51 9.56 10.49
N LEU A 180 -9.36 9.48 11.82
CA LEU A 180 -9.20 10.68 12.64
C LEU A 180 -7.85 11.34 12.39
N LEU A 181 -6.78 10.56 12.23
CA LEU A 181 -5.47 11.07 11.84
C LEU A 181 -5.52 11.78 10.48
N VAL A 182 -6.12 11.14 9.48
CA VAL A 182 -6.30 11.72 8.14
C VAL A 182 -7.10 13.02 8.22
N ALA A 183 -8.17 13.06 9.02
CA ALA A 183 -8.99 14.26 9.23
C ALA A 183 -8.22 15.41 9.92
N LEU A 184 -7.22 15.10 10.75
CA LEU A 184 -6.38 16.08 11.44
C LEU A 184 -5.30 16.70 10.54
N THR A 185 -4.97 16.09 9.40
CA THR A 185 -3.81 16.45 8.56
C THR A 185 -4.22 17.02 7.19
N PRO A 186 -4.67 18.28 7.09
CA PRO A 186 -5.24 18.81 5.85
C PRO A 186 -4.25 19.04 4.71
N LYS A 187 -2.94 18.98 4.98
CA LYS A 187 -1.88 19.16 3.97
C LYS A 187 -1.23 17.84 3.53
N VAL A 188 -1.82 16.71 3.88
CA VAL A 188 -1.37 15.40 3.45
C VAL A 188 -1.33 15.33 1.92
N ARG A 189 -0.23 14.81 1.40
CA ARG A 189 0.07 14.59 -0.03
C ARG A 189 0.15 13.13 -0.38
N SER A 190 0.60 12.29 0.55
CA SER A 190 0.71 10.85 0.39
C SER A 190 0.04 10.14 1.56
N LEU A 191 -0.80 9.16 1.24
CA LEU A 191 -1.41 8.24 2.19
C LEU A 191 -1.08 6.81 1.78
N TYR A 192 -0.42 6.06 2.66
CA TYR A 192 -0.20 4.62 2.52
C TYR A 192 -0.86 3.92 3.71
N LEU A 193 -1.74 2.97 3.43
CA LEU A 193 -2.40 2.10 4.41
C LEU A 193 -2.09 0.66 4.07
N GLY A 194 -1.24 0.00 4.86
CA GLY A 194 -0.92 -1.41 4.76
C GLY A 194 -2.05 -2.32 5.23
N GLY A 195 -1.92 -3.62 4.94
CA GLY A 195 -2.94 -4.65 5.13
C GLY A 195 -3.77 -4.56 6.40
N PHE A 196 -3.12 -4.52 7.58
CA PHE A 196 -3.77 -4.44 8.89
C PHE A 196 -4.67 -3.20 9.05
N LEU A 197 -4.26 -2.08 8.47
CA LEU A 197 -4.89 -0.76 8.64
C LEU A 197 -5.96 -0.48 7.59
N SER A 198 -5.96 -1.26 6.51
CA SER A 198 -6.93 -1.17 5.41
C SER A 198 -8.04 -2.21 5.46
N VAL A 199 -8.13 -3.02 6.54
CA VAL A 199 -9.20 -4.01 6.74
C VAL A 199 -10.59 -3.39 6.73
N GLU A 200 -10.76 -2.18 7.27
CA GLU A 200 -12.00 -1.43 7.12
C GLU A 200 -11.63 0.02 6.92
N ILE A 201 -12.30 0.69 5.98
CA ILE A 201 -12.07 2.11 5.68
C ILE A 201 -13.40 2.89 5.59
N CYS A 202 -14.40 2.47 6.38
CA CYS A 202 -15.74 3.06 6.41
C CYS A 202 -15.70 4.57 6.73
N TYR A 203 -14.99 4.95 7.80
CA TYR A 203 -14.89 6.36 8.19
C TYR A 203 -14.03 7.17 7.22
N LEU A 204 -13.02 6.55 6.60
CA LEU A 204 -12.19 7.21 5.59
C LEU A 204 -13.02 7.53 4.35
N ARG A 205 -13.85 6.58 3.90
CA ARG A 205 -14.83 6.81 2.81
C ARG A 205 -15.79 7.94 3.15
N MET A 206 -16.29 7.99 4.38
CA MET A 206 -17.17 9.06 4.84
C MET A 206 -16.48 10.43 4.81
N LEU A 207 -15.16 10.50 5.06
CA LEU A 207 -14.39 11.74 4.91
C LEU A 207 -14.24 12.17 3.46
N LEU A 208 -14.00 11.23 2.55
CA LEU A 208 -13.81 11.49 1.12
C LEU A 208 -15.10 11.84 0.39
N SER A 209 -16.23 11.32 0.87
CA SER A 209 -17.52 11.36 0.17
C SER A 209 -18.70 11.60 1.13
N PRO A 210 -18.70 12.67 1.95
CA PRO A 210 -19.72 12.89 2.97
C PRO A 210 -21.14 12.99 2.41
N GLU A 211 -21.29 13.44 1.17
CA GLU A 211 -22.57 13.50 0.44
C GLU A 211 -23.19 12.12 0.19
N ASN A 212 -22.40 11.07 -0.02
CA ASN A 212 -22.88 9.70 -0.19
C ASN A 212 -23.57 9.16 1.07
N PHE A 213 -23.28 9.76 2.22
CA PHE A 213 -23.81 9.38 3.52
C PHE A 213 -24.94 10.31 3.99
N GLY A 214 -25.60 11.01 3.06
CA GLY A 214 -26.81 11.79 3.38
C GLY A 214 -26.54 13.11 4.09
N ASN A 215 -25.37 13.73 3.86
CA ASN A 215 -25.03 15.02 4.43
C ASN A 215 -25.03 16.17 3.38
N PRO A 216 -26.21 16.67 2.97
CA PRO A 216 -26.33 17.72 1.96
C PRO A 216 -25.95 19.12 2.46
N GLY A 217 -25.71 19.30 3.77
CA GLY A 217 -25.37 20.59 4.40
C GLY A 217 -23.90 21.02 4.24
N GLY A 218 -23.07 20.15 3.64
CA GLY A 218 -21.62 20.32 3.56
C GLY A 218 -20.94 19.86 4.84
N SER A 219 -19.90 19.03 4.72
CA SER A 219 -19.06 18.67 5.86
C SER A 219 -18.05 19.77 6.15
N ARG A 220 -17.55 19.84 7.39
CA ARG A 220 -16.40 20.70 7.73
C ARG A 220 -15.06 20.01 7.48
N VAL A 221 -15.08 18.91 6.74
CA VAL A 221 -13.89 18.16 6.35
C VAL A 221 -13.13 18.98 5.30
N HIS A 222 -11.81 18.99 5.40
CA HIS A 222 -10.98 19.62 4.39
C HIS A 222 -11.06 18.84 3.08
N LYS A 223 -10.96 19.52 1.93
CA LYS A 223 -11.23 18.92 0.61
C LYS A 223 -10.11 18.04 0.04
N PHE A 224 -9.14 17.64 0.88
CA PHE A 224 -7.97 16.85 0.46
C PHE A 224 -7.23 17.42 -0.78
N GLU A 225 -7.19 18.74 -0.94
CA GLU A 225 -6.67 19.42 -2.15
C GLU A 225 -5.18 19.18 -2.41
N HIS A 226 -4.46 18.71 -1.39
CA HIS A 226 -3.04 18.39 -1.43
C HIS A 226 -2.75 16.91 -1.66
N LEU A 227 -3.73 16.01 -1.48
CA LEU A 227 -3.55 14.58 -1.64
C LEU A 227 -3.26 14.25 -3.11
N ARG A 228 -2.17 13.51 -3.36
CA ARG A 228 -1.65 13.17 -4.70
C ARG A 228 -1.43 11.67 -4.86
N HIS A 229 -0.94 11.01 -3.82
CA HIS A 229 -0.62 9.59 -3.86
C HIS A 229 -1.43 8.87 -2.78
N VAL A 230 -2.14 7.83 -3.18
CA VAL A 230 -2.92 7.00 -2.27
C VAL A 230 -2.61 5.54 -2.59
N THR A 231 -2.19 4.81 -1.57
CA THR A 231 -2.05 3.36 -1.60
C THR A 231 -2.87 2.79 -0.45
N VAL A 232 -3.85 1.97 -0.77
CA VAL A 232 -4.66 1.23 0.20
C VAL A 232 -4.47 -0.25 -0.10
N ASP A 233 -3.63 -0.85 0.73
CA ASP A 233 -3.12 -2.19 0.57
C ASP A 233 -4.06 -3.21 1.21
N ASN A 234 -5.33 -3.15 0.82
CA ASN A 234 -6.39 -4.05 1.30
C ASN A 234 -6.32 -5.45 0.68
N HIS A 235 -5.18 -5.84 0.10
CA HIS A 235 -4.96 -7.17 -0.44
C HIS A 235 -5.09 -8.23 0.67
N CYS A 236 -4.76 -7.91 1.94
CA CYS A 236 -5.02 -8.77 3.11
C CYS A 236 -6.50 -8.99 3.46
N ALA A 237 -7.47 -8.37 2.76
CA ALA A 237 -8.88 -8.71 2.94
C ALA A 237 -9.23 -10.13 2.40
N THR A 238 -8.26 -10.87 1.85
CA THR A 238 -8.38 -12.32 1.56
C THR A 238 -8.40 -13.22 2.78
N TYR A 239 -8.08 -12.71 3.97
CA TYR A 239 -8.35 -13.45 5.19
C TYR A 239 -9.82 -13.30 5.54
N TYR A 240 -10.61 -14.34 5.23
CA TYR A 240 -12.01 -14.56 5.60
C TYR A 240 -12.60 -13.55 6.58
N HIS A 241 -13.09 -12.48 6.01
CA HIS A 241 -14.20 -11.80 6.59
C HIS A 241 -15.45 -12.32 5.90
N THR A 242 -16.03 -13.39 6.44
CA THR A 242 -17.35 -13.92 6.04
C THR A 242 -18.50 -12.88 6.15
N ARG A 243 -18.19 -11.65 6.56
CA ARG A 243 -19.14 -10.61 6.96
C ARG A 243 -18.89 -9.23 6.37
N PHE A 244 -17.76 -8.95 5.71
CA PHE A 244 -17.51 -7.59 5.23
C PHE A 244 -17.79 -7.47 3.74
N ASP A 245 -18.89 -6.76 3.48
CA ASP A 245 -19.28 -6.30 2.16
C ASP A 245 -18.30 -5.20 1.71
N PHE A 246 -17.12 -5.58 1.23
CA PHE A 246 -16.12 -4.69 0.61
C PHE A 246 -16.59 -4.15 -0.76
N ASN A 247 -17.90 -4.09 -0.99
CA ASN A 247 -18.40 -3.56 -2.24
C ASN A 247 -18.09 -2.07 -2.38
N ASP A 248 -17.43 -1.76 -3.50
CA ASP A 248 -17.29 -0.41 -4.04
C ASP A 248 -16.49 0.56 -3.16
N VAL A 249 -15.63 0.02 -2.29
CA VAL A 249 -14.85 0.78 -1.29
C VAL A 249 -13.91 1.81 -1.92
N TYR A 250 -13.41 1.53 -3.12
CA TYR A 250 -12.41 2.32 -3.81
C TYR A 250 -12.99 3.50 -4.62
N GLN A 251 -14.29 3.45 -4.90
CA GLN A 251 -15.00 4.44 -5.71
C GLN A 251 -14.90 5.87 -5.14
N ASP A 252 -14.87 5.98 -3.82
CA ASP A 252 -14.77 7.27 -3.12
C ASP A 252 -13.45 8.02 -3.39
N PHE A 253 -12.37 7.30 -3.72
CA PHE A 253 -11.06 7.91 -4.00
C PHE A 253 -11.00 8.64 -5.35
N PHE A 254 -11.80 8.21 -6.33
CA PHE A 254 -11.86 8.87 -7.63
C PHE A 254 -12.58 10.24 -7.60
N ARG A 255 -13.04 10.70 -6.43
CA ARG A 255 -13.45 12.11 -6.22
C ARG A 255 -12.28 13.06 -6.03
N LEU A 256 -11.08 12.54 -5.75
CA LEU A 256 -9.88 13.33 -5.49
C LEU A 256 -9.33 13.89 -6.81
N LEU A 257 -9.81 15.07 -7.22
CA LEU A 257 -9.51 15.66 -8.54
C LEU A 257 -8.02 15.93 -8.82
N ARG A 258 -7.21 15.98 -7.76
CA ARG A 258 -5.77 16.23 -7.85
C ARG A 258 -4.94 14.96 -7.69
N LEU A 259 -5.58 13.79 -7.62
CA LEU A 259 -4.90 12.51 -7.48
C LEU A 259 -3.98 12.27 -8.69
N GLU A 260 -2.74 11.89 -8.41
CA GLU A 260 -1.69 11.58 -9.38
C GLU A 260 -1.42 10.07 -9.46
N SER A 261 -1.54 9.38 -8.33
CA SER A 261 -1.36 7.93 -8.22
C SER A 261 -2.38 7.32 -7.27
N LEU A 262 -2.97 6.20 -7.68
CA LEU A 262 -3.88 5.39 -6.88
C LEU A 262 -3.48 3.91 -7.00
N SER A 263 -3.26 3.26 -5.86
CA SER A 263 -3.17 1.80 -5.73
C SER A 263 -4.21 1.34 -4.72
N ILE A 264 -5.14 0.49 -5.15
CA ILE A 264 -6.25 0.01 -4.32
C ILE A 264 -6.88 -1.27 -4.89
N SER A 265 -7.35 -2.15 -4.01
CA SER A 265 -8.19 -3.29 -4.43
C SER A 265 -9.67 -2.95 -4.33
N GLY A 266 -10.43 -3.33 -5.35
CA GLY A 266 -11.89 -3.24 -5.39
C GLY A 266 -12.60 -4.46 -4.79
N SER A 267 -13.88 -4.60 -5.13
CA SER A 267 -14.67 -5.80 -4.88
C SER A 267 -14.42 -6.83 -5.97
N TYR A 268 -14.52 -8.12 -5.64
CA TYR A 268 -14.42 -9.16 -6.67
C TYR A 268 -15.35 -8.89 -7.87
N PRO A 269 -14.90 -9.18 -9.11
CA PRO A 269 -15.60 -8.81 -10.34
C PRO A 269 -17.10 -9.12 -10.35
N GLU A 270 -17.50 -10.27 -9.82
CA GLU A 270 -18.89 -10.74 -9.70
C GLU A 270 -19.78 -9.88 -8.79
N ASN A 271 -19.18 -9.13 -7.87
CA ASN A 271 -19.86 -8.27 -6.91
C ASN A 271 -19.78 -6.77 -7.24
N SER A 272 -19.13 -6.41 -8.36
CA SER A 272 -18.96 -5.04 -8.83
C SER A 272 -20.31 -4.35 -9.08
N LYS A 273 -20.53 -3.17 -8.48
CA LYS A 273 -21.72 -2.36 -8.77
C LYS A 273 -21.43 -1.24 -9.75
N PRO A 274 -22.46 -0.70 -10.40
CA PRO A 274 -22.24 0.37 -11.35
C PRO A 274 -21.75 1.66 -10.69
N PHE A 275 -20.53 2.05 -11.05
CA PHE A 275 -19.94 3.30 -10.61
C PHE A 275 -20.38 4.49 -11.46
N THR A 276 -20.73 5.61 -10.82
CA THR A 276 -21.06 6.88 -11.49
C THR A 276 -20.10 7.97 -11.04
N ILE A 277 -19.08 8.28 -11.84
CA ILE A 277 -18.24 9.47 -11.64
C ILE A 277 -18.19 10.32 -12.89
N SER A 278 -18.30 11.63 -12.68
CA SER A 278 -18.48 12.63 -13.74
C SER A 278 -17.32 13.61 -13.96
N PRO A 279 -16.44 13.96 -13.00
CA PRO A 279 -15.27 14.76 -13.35
C PRO A 279 -14.12 13.88 -13.86
N LYS A 280 -13.42 14.39 -14.89
CA LYS A 280 -12.17 13.80 -15.38
C LYS A 280 -11.05 14.02 -14.36
N LEU A 281 -10.27 12.96 -14.10
CA LEU A 281 -9.07 12.96 -13.29
C LEU A 281 -7.87 13.30 -14.17
N GLU A 282 -7.73 14.58 -14.53
CA GLU A 282 -6.70 15.04 -15.46
C GLU A 282 -5.25 14.85 -14.96
N HIS A 283 -5.10 14.76 -13.63
CA HIS A 283 -3.82 14.60 -12.96
C HIS A 283 -3.41 13.14 -12.74
N LEU A 284 -4.33 12.18 -12.87
CA LEU A 284 -4.02 10.77 -12.62
C LEU A 284 -3.05 10.25 -13.69
N ARG A 285 -1.93 9.68 -13.25
CA ARG A 285 -0.84 9.17 -14.10
C ARG A 285 -0.59 7.69 -13.87
N CYS A 286 -0.69 7.24 -12.62
CA CYS A 286 -0.44 5.86 -12.23
C CYS A 286 -1.69 5.28 -11.57
N LEU A 287 -2.09 4.09 -12.02
CA LEU A 287 -3.23 3.37 -11.51
C LEU A 287 -2.85 1.91 -11.33
N ASP A 288 -3.04 1.42 -10.12
CA ASP A 288 -2.83 0.03 -9.73
C ASP A 288 -4.13 -0.49 -9.11
N LEU A 289 -4.76 -1.43 -9.80
CA LEU A 289 -6.07 -1.96 -9.44
C LEU A 289 -6.01 -3.47 -9.34
N LYS A 290 -6.51 -3.99 -8.22
CA LYS A 290 -6.73 -5.41 -7.98
C LYS A 290 -8.22 -5.67 -7.72
N ARG A 291 -8.75 -6.84 -8.10
CA ARG A 291 -10.19 -7.18 -7.91
C ARG A 291 -11.12 -6.11 -8.49
N VAL A 292 -11.06 -5.87 -9.79
CA VAL A 292 -11.98 -4.98 -10.51
C VAL A 292 -12.37 -5.66 -11.82
N SER A 293 -13.65 -5.66 -12.18
CA SER A 293 -14.10 -6.23 -13.46
C SER A 293 -13.57 -5.41 -14.64
N GLU A 294 -13.45 -6.04 -15.80
CA GLU A 294 -13.01 -5.46 -17.07
C GLU A 294 -13.92 -4.32 -17.53
N ALA A 295 -15.23 -4.48 -17.29
CA ALA A 295 -16.23 -3.45 -17.59
C ALA A 295 -16.10 -2.24 -16.65
N GLU A 296 -15.77 -2.47 -15.38
CA GLU A 296 -15.51 -1.38 -14.43
C GLU A 296 -14.16 -0.70 -14.69
N LEU A 297 -13.12 -1.45 -15.06
CA LEU A 297 -11.86 -0.93 -15.54
C LEU A 297 -12.08 0.06 -16.69
N GLY A 298 -12.87 -0.31 -17.70
CA GLY A 298 -13.17 0.60 -18.83
C GLY A 298 -13.81 1.92 -18.39
N ARG A 299 -14.70 1.88 -17.39
CA ARG A 299 -15.31 3.08 -16.81
C ARG A 299 -14.30 3.93 -16.05
N ILE A 300 -13.43 3.32 -15.25
CA ILE A 300 -12.36 4.03 -14.54
C ILE A 300 -11.38 4.67 -15.52
N LEU A 301 -10.98 3.94 -16.57
CA LEU A 301 -10.08 4.46 -17.59
C LEU A 301 -10.73 5.65 -18.33
N SER A 302 -12.04 5.60 -18.59
CA SER A 302 -12.75 6.70 -19.25
C SER A 302 -12.66 8.06 -18.51
N ILE A 303 -12.54 8.04 -17.18
CA ILE A 303 -12.38 9.25 -16.36
C ILE A 303 -10.92 9.64 -16.17
N ALA A 304 -9.95 8.82 -16.57
CA ALA A 304 -8.52 9.03 -16.40
C ALA A 304 -7.80 9.28 -17.75
N PRO A 305 -8.07 10.39 -18.45
CA PRO A 305 -7.67 10.57 -19.86
C PRO A 305 -6.16 10.65 -20.08
N ASN A 306 -5.37 10.90 -19.04
CA ASN A 306 -3.93 11.15 -19.11
C ASN A 306 -3.11 10.09 -18.37
N LEU A 307 -3.71 8.90 -18.16
CA LEU A 307 -3.05 7.78 -17.53
C LEU A 307 -1.83 7.33 -18.37
N LYS A 308 -0.72 7.07 -17.69
CA LYS A 308 0.55 6.61 -18.28
C LYS A 308 0.91 5.20 -17.84
N GLU A 309 0.57 4.84 -16.61
CA GLU A 309 0.93 3.56 -16.01
C GLU A 309 -0.34 2.89 -15.50
N LEU A 310 -0.56 1.66 -15.96
CA LEU A 310 -1.65 0.81 -15.50
C LEU A 310 -1.08 -0.54 -15.04
N LYS A 311 -1.31 -0.88 -13.77
CA LYS A 311 -1.22 -2.23 -13.24
C LYS A 311 -2.64 -2.73 -12.98
N TYR A 312 -3.02 -3.82 -13.60
CA TYR A 312 -4.34 -4.41 -13.50
C TYR A 312 -4.23 -5.89 -13.15
N THR A 313 -4.68 -6.22 -11.95
CA THR A 313 -4.63 -7.55 -11.38
C THR A 313 -6.04 -8.13 -11.33
N TYR A 314 -6.34 -9.04 -12.25
CA TYR A 314 -7.58 -9.80 -12.22
C TYR A 314 -7.45 -10.90 -11.16
N SER A 315 -8.28 -10.84 -10.13
CA SER A 315 -8.29 -11.82 -9.05
C SER A 315 -9.65 -12.48 -8.97
N TRP A 316 -9.67 -13.81 -8.90
CA TRP A 316 -10.87 -14.62 -8.75
C TRP A 316 -10.72 -15.57 -7.57
N TYR A 317 -11.85 -16.03 -7.03
CA TYR A 317 -11.88 -17.03 -5.96
C TYR A 317 -13.15 -17.88 -6.11
N SER A 318 -13.22 -18.97 -5.35
CA SER A 318 -14.41 -19.81 -5.26
C SER A 318 -15.28 -19.45 -4.07
N LEU A 319 -16.55 -19.18 -4.34
CA LEU A 319 -17.59 -19.06 -3.32
C LEU A 319 -17.90 -20.46 -2.77
N THR A 320 -17.16 -20.89 -1.75
CA THR A 320 -17.31 -22.19 -1.06
C THR A 320 -18.68 -22.45 -0.41
N THR A 321 -19.66 -21.54 -0.58
CA THR A 321 -20.98 -21.61 0.06
C THR A 321 -22.14 -22.00 -0.84
N MET A 322 -21.94 -22.26 -2.15
CA MET A 322 -23.04 -22.68 -3.03
C MET A 322 -22.61 -23.84 -3.96
N ASP A 323 -23.42 -24.90 -3.99
CA ASP A 323 -23.34 -26.13 -4.83
C ASP A 323 -23.24 -25.90 -6.35
N SER A 324 -23.08 -24.66 -6.80
CA SER A 324 -22.88 -24.30 -8.19
C SER A 324 -21.52 -23.64 -8.33
N ALA A 325 -20.51 -24.43 -8.74
CA ALA A 325 -19.26 -23.90 -9.26
C ALA A 325 -19.58 -22.91 -10.38
N HIS A 326 -19.58 -21.61 -10.07
CA HIS A 326 -19.71 -20.60 -11.10
C HIS A 326 -18.36 -20.57 -11.82
N GLU A 327 -18.35 -20.99 -13.08
CA GLU A 327 -17.19 -20.81 -13.93
C GLU A 327 -16.87 -19.32 -14.00
N GLN A 328 -15.77 -18.92 -13.36
CA GLN A 328 -15.30 -17.55 -13.40
C GLN A 328 -14.86 -17.25 -14.83
N THR A 329 -15.36 -16.16 -15.41
CA THR A 329 -15.10 -15.83 -16.82
C THR A 329 -14.50 -14.44 -16.93
N LEU A 330 -13.31 -14.35 -17.52
CA LEU A 330 -12.64 -13.11 -17.89
C LEU A 330 -12.90 -12.79 -19.37
N ASP A 331 -13.60 -11.70 -19.66
CA ASP A 331 -13.94 -11.26 -21.01
C ASP A 331 -12.80 -10.42 -21.61
N MET A 332 -11.97 -11.09 -22.42
CA MET A 332 -10.82 -10.52 -23.11
C MET A 332 -11.23 -9.43 -24.12
N LYS A 333 -12.42 -9.53 -24.71
CA LYS A 333 -12.92 -8.51 -25.64
C LYS A 333 -13.29 -7.25 -24.88
N THR A 334 -13.94 -7.38 -23.73
CA THR A 334 -14.26 -6.23 -22.86
C THR A 334 -12.97 -5.60 -22.32
N LEU A 335 -12.01 -6.40 -21.85
CA LEU A 335 -10.70 -5.90 -21.41
C LEU A 335 -9.98 -5.11 -22.52
N CYS A 336 -9.92 -5.66 -23.74
CA CYS A 336 -9.32 -4.97 -24.88
C CYS A 336 -10.04 -3.64 -25.19
N SER A 337 -11.37 -3.65 -25.18
CA SER A 337 -12.19 -2.46 -25.43
C SER A 337 -11.98 -1.38 -24.36
N SER A 338 -11.79 -1.79 -23.10
CA SER A 338 -11.51 -0.90 -21.97
C SER A 338 -10.17 -0.19 -22.10
N LEU A 339 -9.16 -0.87 -22.67
CA LEU A 339 -7.81 -0.32 -22.85
C LEU A 339 -7.65 0.56 -24.10
N GLU A 340 -8.51 0.38 -25.11
CA GLU A 340 -8.41 1.01 -26.43
C GLU A 340 -8.29 2.55 -26.38
N GLY A 341 -9.01 3.18 -25.45
CA GLY A 341 -8.98 4.64 -25.25
C GLY A 341 -7.59 5.19 -24.88
N HIS A 342 -6.69 4.34 -24.41
CA HIS A 342 -5.37 4.72 -23.87
C HIS A 342 -4.20 4.14 -24.67
N ARG A 343 -4.48 3.47 -25.79
CA ARG A 343 -3.46 2.82 -26.65
C ARG A 343 -2.30 3.74 -27.04
N LEU A 344 -2.54 5.04 -27.22
CA LEU A 344 -1.54 6.03 -27.63
C LEU A 344 -0.88 6.79 -26.45
N LYS A 345 -1.19 6.42 -25.20
CA LYS A 345 -0.76 7.19 -24.01
C LYS A 345 -0.11 6.35 -22.92
N LEU A 346 -0.51 5.08 -22.79
CA LEU A 346 0.11 4.17 -21.84
C LEU A 346 1.58 3.96 -22.19
N GLU A 347 2.43 4.21 -21.21
CA GLU A 347 3.88 4.00 -21.25
C GLU A 347 4.26 2.67 -20.55
N ARG A 348 3.50 2.29 -19.50
CA ARG A 348 3.62 1.01 -18.79
C ARG A 348 2.26 0.33 -18.68
N LEU A 349 2.19 -0.93 -19.11
CA LEU A 349 1.03 -1.79 -18.97
C LEU A 349 1.46 -3.10 -18.29
N GLU A 350 0.83 -3.39 -17.18
CA GLU A 350 1.03 -4.61 -16.40
C GLU A 350 -0.32 -5.26 -16.16
N LEU A 351 -0.51 -6.43 -16.75
CA LEU A 351 -1.69 -7.27 -16.57
C LEU A 351 -1.24 -8.46 -15.74
N LEU A 352 -1.99 -8.81 -14.71
CA LEU A 352 -1.72 -9.97 -13.87
C LEU A 352 -3.01 -10.75 -13.68
N ALA A 353 -2.87 -12.06 -13.55
CA ALA A 353 -3.97 -12.94 -13.16
C ALA A 353 -3.56 -13.64 -11.86
N LEU A 354 -4.39 -13.57 -10.82
CA LEU A 354 -4.13 -14.23 -9.55
C LEU A 354 -5.32 -15.07 -9.12
N ASP A 355 -5.09 -16.37 -8.93
CA ASP A 355 -6.03 -17.22 -8.21
C ASP A 355 -5.93 -16.83 -6.73
N ASP A 356 -6.94 -16.11 -6.26
CA ASP A 356 -7.06 -15.66 -4.86
C ASP A 356 -7.71 -16.81 -4.06
N GLY A 357 -7.11 -17.99 -4.20
CA GLY A 357 -7.56 -19.24 -3.60
C GLY A 357 -7.71 -19.14 -2.09
N ASP A 358 -8.43 -20.11 -1.53
CA ASP A 358 -8.70 -20.18 -0.11
C ASP A 358 -7.42 -20.54 0.67
N VAL A 359 -6.67 -19.53 1.10
CA VAL A 359 -5.41 -19.70 1.86
C VAL A 359 -5.60 -20.47 3.18
N MET A 360 -6.85 -20.63 3.69
CA MET A 360 -7.09 -21.34 4.96
C MET A 360 -7.52 -22.79 4.79
N ASP A 361 -7.73 -23.29 3.56
CA ASP A 361 -7.94 -24.71 3.36
C ASP A 361 -6.57 -25.37 3.15
N GLU A 362 -5.85 -25.59 4.27
CA GLU A 362 -4.59 -26.36 4.31
C GLU A 362 -4.75 -27.79 3.73
N GLN A 363 -5.99 -28.23 3.45
CA GLN A 363 -6.28 -29.50 2.77
C GLN A 363 -6.46 -29.37 1.25
N SER A 364 -6.40 -28.16 0.69
CA SER A 364 -6.67 -27.87 -0.72
C SER A 364 -5.43 -27.39 -1.49
N GLU A 365 -4.24 -27.90 -1.17
CA GLU A 365 -2.97 -27.55 -1.85
C GLU A 365 -3.02 -27.75 -3.40
N ASP A 366 -4.04 -28.43 -3.92
CA ASP A 366 -4.21 -28.74 -5.35
C ASP A 366 -5.51 -28.17 -6.00
N VAL A 367 -6.31 -27.35 -5.30
CA VAL A 367 -7.58 -26.86 -5.88
C VAL A 367 -7.35 -25.55 -6.64
N THR A 368 -6.93 -25.67 -7.90
CA THR A 368 -6.93 -24.55 -8.86
C THR A 368 -8.36 -24.29 -9.31
N TRP A 369 -8.84 -23.05 -9.18
CA TRP A 369 -10.19 -22.72 -9.61
C TRP A 369 -10.20 -22.38 -11.09
N PRO A 370 -11.06 -23.03 -11.91
CA PRO A 370 -11.07 -22.82 -13.35
C PRO A 370 -11.49 -21.39 -13.69
N LEU A 371 -10.64 -20.70 -14.45
CA LEU A 371 -10.90 -19.40 -15.06
C LEU A 371 -11.11 -19.54 -16.57
N THR A 372 -12.30 -19.30 -17.08
CA THR A 372 -12.55 -19.28 -18.53
C THR A 372 -12.18 -17.90 -19.10
N LEU A 373 -11.45 -17.88 -20.21
CA LEU A 373 -11.19 -16.66 -21.00
C LEU A 373 -12.18 -16.63 -22.14
N GLN A 374 -13.01 -15.59 -22.19
CA GLN A 374 -13.99 -15.39 -23.24
C GLN A 374 -13.47 -14.38 -24.27
N GLY A 375 -13.67 -14.69 -25.56
CA GLY A 375 -13.30 -13.80 -26.66
C GLY A 375 -11.91 -14.08 -27.24
N SER A 376 -11.42 -13.15 -28.05
CA SER A 376 -10.11 -13.24 -28.69
C SER A 376 -8.99 -12.72 -27.78
N SER A 377 -7.76 -13.20 -27.97
CA SER A 377 -6.58 -12.71 -27.25
C SER A 377 -6.32 -11.21 -27.47
N LEU A 378 -5.54 -10.61 -26.56
CA LEU A 378 -5.21 -9.19 -26.57
C LEU A 378 -4.24 -8.87 -27.72
N LYS A 379 -4.69 -8.02 -28.64
CA LYS A 379 -3.88 -7.54 -29.76
C LYS A 379 -3.27 -6.19 -29.42
N LEU A 380 -2.17 -6.20 -28.67
CA LEU A 380 -1.53 -4.99 -28.15
C LEU A 380 -0.65 -4.25 -29.17
N HIS A 381 -0.50 -4.76 -30.39
CA HIS A 381 0.38 -4.20 -31.42
C HIS A 381 0.22 -2.68 -31.68
N ASP A 382 -1.00 -2.14 -31.53
CA ASP A 382 -1.33 -0.73 -31.75
C ASP A 382 -0.96 0.19 -30.57
N PHE A 383 -0.49 -0.37 -29.45
CA PHE A 383 -0.13 0.37 -28.24
C PHE A 383 1.26 1.01 -28.36
N SER A 384 1.39 1.93 -29.32
CA SER A 384 2.65 2.53 -29.78
C SER A 384 3.47 3.33 -28.76
N SER A 385 2.89 3.63 -27.59
CA SER A 385 3.59 4.33 -26.50
C SER A 385 4.10 3.41 -25.40
N VAL A 386 3.64 2.14 -25.37
CA VAL A 386 4.00 1.20 -24.31
C VAL A 386 5.46 0.82 -24.48
N ARG A 387 6.24 1.10 -23.44
CA ARG A 387 7.67 0.75 -23.32
C ARG A 387 7.89 -0.44 -22.41
N THR A 388 7.05 -0.60 -21.40
CA THR A 388 7.10 -1.74 -20.47
C THR A 388 5.78 -2.48 -20.53
N LEU A 389 5.82 -3.74 -20.96
CA LEU A 389 4.67 -4.63 -21.03
C LEU A 389 4.92 -5.85 -20.15
N ALA A 390 4.02 -6.11 -19.21
CA ALA A 390 3.95 -7.34 -18.44
C ALA A 390 2.56 -7.94 -18.58
N ALA A 391 2.45 -9.22 -18.91
CA ALA A 391 1.15 -9.91 -19.02
C ALA A 391 1.31 -11.43 -18.95
N PRO A 392 0.28 -12.18 -18.51
CA PRO A 392 0.19 -13.60 -18.76
C PRO A 392 0.36 -13.89 -20.25
N TRP A 393 1.24 -14.83 -20.59
CA TRP A 393 1.46 -15.18 -22.00
C TRP A 393 0.16 -15.61 -22.67
N ILE A 394 -0.75 -16.27 -21.95
CA ILE A 394 -2.06 -16.73 -22.43
C ILE A 394 -2.99 -15.57 -22.81
N PHE A 395 -2.88 -14.40 -22.16
CA PHE A 395 -3.68 -13.22 -22.53
C PHE A 395 -3.31 -12.70 -23.91
N ILE A 396 -2.07 -12.93 -24.33
CA ILE A 396 -1.53 -12.49 -25.62
C ILE A 396 -1.74 -13.60 -26.66
N ALA A 397 -1.32 -14.83 -26.34
CA ALA A 397 -1.29 -15.93 -27.29
C ALA A 397 -2.65 -16.61 -27.51
N GLY A 398 -3.55 -16.58 -26.51
CA GLY A 398 -4.82 -17.32 -26.55
C GLY A 398 -4.64 -18.83 -26.37
N SER A 399 -5.72 -19.61 -26.44
CA SER A 399 -5.67 -21.08 -26.33
C SER A 399 -4.99 -21.74 -27.55
N SER A 400 -4.30 -22.86 -27.34
CA SER A 400 -3.63 -23.63 -28.40
C SER A 400 -4.62 -24.48 -29.23
N LYS A 401 -5.83 -24.76 -28.71
CA LYS A 401 -6.87 -25.58 -29.38
C LYS A 401 -7.57 -24.92 -30.59
N GLY A 402 -7.00 -23.87 -31.18
CA GLY A 402 -7.57 -23.10 -32.31
C GLY A 402 -6.52 -22.70 -33.37
N GLU A 403 -6.96 -21.97 -34.43
CA GLU A 403 -6.12 -21.50 -35.55
C GLU A 403 -4.75 -20.97 -35.07
N HIS A 404 -3.67 -21.36 -35.77
CA HIS A 404 -2.28 -21.01 -35.52
C HIS A 404 -2.11 -19.70 -34.74
N THR A 405 -1.50 -19.80 -33.56
CA THR A 405 -1.18 -18.65 -32.73
C THR A 405 -0.43 -17.62 -33.56
N SER A 406 -0.97 -16.40 -33.61
CA SER A 406 -0.32 -15.34 -34.37
C SER A 406 1.07 -15.10 -33.78
N PRO A 407 2.13 -15.02 -34.61
CA PRO A 407 3.48 -14.76 -34.11
C PRO A 407 3.51 -13.54 -33.20
N LEU A 408 4.28 -13.59 -32.10
CA LEU A 408 4.34 -12.51 -31.10
C LEU A 408 4.67 -11.13 -31.71
N ARG A 409 5.42 -11.09 -32.83
CA ARG A 409 5.69 -9.86 -33.60
C ARG A 409 4.43 -9.12 -34.07
N HIS A 410 3.30 -9.80 -34.18
CA HIS A 410 2.01 -9.24 -34.59
C HIS A 410 1.11 -8.91 -33.40
N LEU A 411 1.49 -9.31 -32.19
CA LEU A 411 0.71 -9.13 -30.97
C LEU A 411 1.33 -8.09 -30.03
N ILE A 412 2.65 -8.00 -30.02
CA ILE A 412 3.42 -7.12 -29.14
C ILE A 412 3.75 -5.79 -29.85
N PRO A 413 3.55 -4.63 -29.21
CA PRO A 413 3.89 -3.34 -29.80
C PRO A 413 5.40 -3.18 -30.00
N LYS A 414 5.81 -2.63 -31.14
CA LYS A 414 7.23 -2.43 -31.50
C LYS A 414 7.98 -1.44 -30.59
N SER A 415 7.23 -0.61 -29.85
CA SER A 415 7.76 0.36 -28.89
C SER A 415 8.21 -0.26 -27.57
N VAL A 416 7.85 -1.52 -27.32
CA VAL A 416 8.21 -2.23 -26.08
C VAL A 416 9.72 -2.38 -26.00
N VAL A 417 10.29 -1.88 -24.90
CA VAL A 417 11.69 -1.99 -24.53
C VAL A 417 11.88 -3.14 -23.54
N GLN A 418 10.92 -3.33 -22.64
CA GLN A 418 10.91 -4.39 -21.65
C GLN A 418 9.62 -5.20 -21.77
N LEU A 419 9.77 -6.50 -22.05
CA LEU A 419 8.68 -7.46 -22.12
C LEU A 419 8.80 -8.45 -20.96
N THR A 420 7.71 -8.66 -20.23
CA THR A 420 7.59 -9.72 -19.23
C THR A 420 6.39 -10.59 -19.57
N LEU A 421 6.61 -11.89 -19.80
CA LEU A 421 5.54 -12.85 -19.94
C LEU A 421 5.47 -13.69 -18.67
N THR A 422 4.31 -13.70 -18.01
CA THR A 422 4.09 -14.44 -16.76
C THR A 422 3.37 -15.75 -17.02
N ASP A 423 3.62 -16.75 -16.19
CA ASP A 423 2.94 -18.04 -16.19
C ASP A 423 1.76 -18.10 -15.21
N ASP A 424 1.20 -16.94 -14.82
CA ASP A 424 0.12 -16.76 -13.83
C ASP A 424 -1.04 -17.79 -13.92
N LEU A 425 -1.28 -18.35 -15.11
CA LEU A 425 -2.35 -19.31 -15.41
C LEU A 425 -1.83 -20.70 -15.83
N CYS A 426 -0.57 -21.05 -15.54
CA CYS A 426 0.05 -22.31 -15.98
C CYS A 426 -0.59 -23.56 -15.36
N LEU A 427 -1.17 -23.44 -14.17
CA LEU A 427 -1.86 -24.53 -13.49
C LEU A 427 -3.24 -24.83 -14.09
N GLN A 428 -3.73 -23.98 -15.00
CA GLN A 428 -5.03 -24.15 -15.66
C GLN A 428 -4.86 -25.12 -16.85
N LEU A 429 -5.03 -26.43 -16.60
CA LEU A 429 -4.68 -27.51 -17.54
C LEU A 429 -5.49 -27.55 -18.86
N TYR A 430 -6.56 -26.76 -19.01
CA TYR A 430 -7.47 -26.81 -20.16
C TYR A 430 -7.14 -25.79 -21.27
N TRP A 431 -5.99 -25.10 -21.18
CA TRP A 431 -5.49 -24.22 -22.26
C TRP A 431 -4.74 -24.98 -23.35
N ASP A 432 -4.35 -26.23 -23.06
CA ASP A 432 -3.68 -27.20 -23.93
C ASP A 432 -2.34 -26.75 -24.52
N TRP A 433 -1.71 -25.77 -23.89
CA TRP A 433 -0.35 -25.41 -24.27
C TRP A 433 0.64 -26.40 -23.68
N ASP A 434 1.45 -27.00 -24.55
CA ASP A 434 2.69 -27.61 -24.11
C ASP A 434 3.70 -26.51 -23.83
N ILE A 435 4.51 -26.73 -22.81
CA ILE A 435 5.59 -25.84 -22.44
C ILE A 435 6.62 -25.68 -23.59
N LEU A 436 6.76 -26.71 -24.43
CA LEU A 436 7.54 -26.66 -25.67
C LEU A 436 6.94 -25.70 -26.70
N GLU A 437 5.61 -25.60 -26.79
CA GLU A 437 4.94 -24.66 -27.70
C GLU A 437 5.16 -23.20 -27.26
N ILE A 438 5.17 -22.95 -25.95
CA ILE A 438 5.52 -21.62 -25.41
C ILE A 438 6.97 -21.27 -25.76
N TRP A 439 7.87 -22.26 -25.67
CA TRP A 439 9.27 -22.10 -26.03
C TRP A 439 9.48 -21.82 -27.53
N GLU A 440 8.79 -22.57 -28.39
CA GLU A 440 8.79 -22.35 -29.84
C GLU A 440 8.29 -20.95 -30.18
N MET A 441 7.20 -20.50 -29.56
CA MET A 441 6.66 -19.15 -29.74
C MET A 441 7.68 -18.06 -29.38
N VAL A 442 8.42 -18.21 -28.27
CA VAL A 442 9.44 -17.23 -27.84
C VAL A 442 10.67 -17.29 -28.76
N THR A 443 11.07 -18.48 -29.17
CA THR A 443 12.21 -18.71 -30.08
C THR A 443 11.94 -18.11 -31.45
N ASP A 444 10.75 -18.36 -32.01
CA ASP A 444 10.29 -17.76 -33.26
C ASP A 444 10.27 -16.24 -33.18
N TYR A 445 9.84 -15.70 -32.04
CA TYR A 445 9.87 -14.27 -31.82
C TYR A 445 11.29 -13.71 -31.87
N TRP A 446 12.28 -14.33 -31.22
CA TRP A 446 13.67 -13.86 -31.32
C TRP A 446 14.25 -13.96 -32.73
N HIS A 447 13.86 -14.98 -33.50
CA HIS A 447 14.20 -15.04 -34.92
C HIS A 447 13.62 -13.85 -35.69
N ASP A 448 12.35 -13.51 -35.45
CA ASP A 448 11.69 -12.36 -36.05
C ASP A 448 12.33 -11.01 -35.68
N LEU A 449 12.83 -10.88 -34.45
CA LEU A 449 13.48 -9.66 -33.96
C LEU A 449 14.77 -9.34 -34.73
N LYS A 450 15.48 -10.35 -35.25
CA LYS A 450 16.68 -10.12 -36.08
C LYS A 450 16.36 -9.36 -37.36
N ASP A 451 15.18 -9.62 -37.92
CA ASP A 451 14.73 -9.05 -39.19
C ASP A 451 13.84 -7.81 -39.02
N THR A 452 13.41 -7.52 -37.78
CA THR A 452 12.47 -6.43 -37.48
C THR A 452 13.10 -5.34 -36.62
N LYS A 453 12.83 -4.07 -36.97
CA LYS A 453 13.21 -2.93 -36.12
C LYS A 453 12.24 -2.83 -34.95
N THR A 454 12.63 -3.40 -33.81
CA THR A 454 11.94 -3.30 -32.52
C THR A 454 12.78 -2.51 -31.51
N ALA A 455 12.14 -2.00 -30.46
CA ALA A 455 12.83 -1.35 -29.34
C ALA A 455 13.22 -2.34 -28.22
N LEU A 456 12.87 -3.62 -28.35
CA LEU A 456 13.03 -4.62 -27.30
C LEU A 456 14.49 -4.77 -26.92
N ALA A 457 14.80 -4.49 -25.65
CA ALA A 457 16.13 -4.62 -25.07
C ALA A 457 16.16 -5.72 -24.02
N THR A 458 15.06 -5.96 -23.31
CA THR A 458 15.01 -6.93 -22.21
C THR A 458 13.73 -7.75 -22.25
N MET A 459 13.87 -9.05 -22.05
CA MET A 459 12.76 -10.00 -21.97
C MET A 459 12.86 -10.85 -20.71
N PHE A 460 11.75 -10.94 -19.99
CA PHE A 460 11.59 -11.76 -18.79
C PHE A 460 10.54 -12.84 -19.05
N LEU A 461 10.86 -14.08 -18.71
CA LEU A 461 9.87 -15.15 -18.54
C LEU A 461 9.76 -15.42 -17.04
N VAL A 462 8.58 -15.18 -16.49
CA VAL A 462 8.38 -15.12 -15.04
C VAL A 462 7.46 -16.24 -14.60
N GLY A 463 7.98 -17.08 -13.70
CA GLY A 463 7.24 -18.04 -12.91
C GLY A 463 7.84 -19.46 -12.83
N PRO A 464 7.25 -20.33 -11.99
CA PRO A 464 7.76 -21.68 -11.72
C PRO A 464 7.81 -22.56 -12.97
N SER A 465 6.84 -22.46 -13.86
CA SER A 465 6.85 -23.23 -15.10
C SER A 465 8.01 -22.83 -15.99
N PHE A 466 8.38 -21.55 -16.05
CA PHE A 466 9.48 -21.09 -16.92
C PHE A 466 10.88 -21.29 -16.33
N SER A 467 11.01 -21.23 -15.02
CA SER A 467 12.31 -21.39 -14.34
C SER A 467 12.73 -22.85 -14.23
N GLY A 468 11.79 -23.77 -13.99
CA GLY A 468 12.04 -25.21 -13.93
C GLY A 468 12.32 -25.87 -15.28
N LEU A 469 12.13 -25.15 -16.38
CA LEU A 469 12.24 -25.67 -17.74
C LEU A 469 13.65 -25.91 -18.23
N PHE A 470 14.59 -25.07 -17.81
CA PHE A 470 15.89 -25.04 -18.47
C PHE A 470 16.91 -25.83 -17.68
N MET A 471 17.43 -26.88 -18.30
CA MET A 471 18.78 -27.35 -17.95
C MET A 471 19.77 -26.21 -18.23
N GLU A 472 20.89 -26.13 -17.50
CA GLU A 472 21.86 -25.03 -17.66
C GLU A 472 22.30 -24.81 -19.12
N ASP A 473 22.45 -25.90 -19.88
CA ASP A 473 22.86 -25.87 -21.29
C ASP A 473 21.78 -25.31 -22.23
N GLU A 474 20.51 -25.59 -21.96
CA GLU A 474 19.37 -25.07 -22.72
C GLU A 474 19.17 -23.58 -22.43
N LEU A 475 19.30 -23.17 -21.16
CA LEU A 475 19.26 -21.77 -20.77
C LEU A 475 20.42 -20.98 -21.41
N HIS A 476 21.59 -21.58 -21.48
CA HIS A 476 22.74 -20.95 -22.13
C HIS A 476 22.46 -20.71 -23.62
N SER A 477 21.93 -21.73 -24.31
CA SER A 477 21.55 -21.66 -25.72
C SER A 477 20.47 -20.61 -25.98
N ALA A 478 19.45 -20.58 -25.13
CA ALA A 478 18.38 -19.58 -25.10
C ALA A 478 18.93 -18.15 -25.01
N ARG A 479 19.81 -17.90 -24.03
CA ARG A 479 20.43 -16.58 -23.81
C ARG A 479 21.31 -16.18 -24.99
N GLN A 480 22.07 -17.12 -25.57
CA GLN A 480 22.85 -16.85 -26.77
C GLN A 480 21.96 -16.46 -27.96
N LEU A 481 20.84 -17.16 -28.14
CA LEU A 481 19.90 -16.86 -29.22
C LEU A 481 19.26 -15.47 -29.03
N ALA A 482 18.74 -15.17 -27.84
CA ALA A 482 18.18 -13.86 -27.51
C ALA A 482 19.22 -12.74 -27.68
N HIS A 483 20.44 -12.95 -27.18
CA HIS A 483 21.54 -11.98 -27.31
C HIS A 483 21.92 -11.73 -28.78
N SER A 484 21.89 -12.77 -29.61
CA SER A 484 22.11 -12.63 -31.06
C SER A 484 21.00 -11.83 -31.77
N ALA A 485 19.83 -11.68 -31.13
CA ALA A 485 18.75 -10.78 -31.55
C ALA A 485 18.81 -9.40 -30.86
N GLY A 486 19.83 -9.14 -30.03
CA GLY A 486 20.01 -7.89 -29.30
C GLY A 486 19.16 -7.77 -28.02
N VAL A 487 18.68 -8.89 -27.47
CA VAL A 487 17.80 -8.93 -26.29
C VAL A 487 18.51 -9.59 -25.11
N ASP A 488 18.45 -8.94 -23.95
CA ASP A 488 18.86 -9.52 -22.68
C ASP A 488 17.71 -10.37 -22.10
N PHE A 489 17.91 -11.69 -22.03
CA PHE A 489 16.89 -12.65 -21.62
C PHE A 489 17.14 -13.21 -20.21
N TRP A 490 16.08 -13.16 -19.38
CA TRP A 490 16.09 -13.60 -17.99
C TRP A 490 14.87 -14.47 -17.66
N PRO A 491 15.03 -15.78 -17.39
CA PRO A 491 14.02 -16.53 -16.67
C PRO A 491 14.07 -16.16 -15.18
N VAL A 492 12.90 -15.98 -14.58
CA VAL A 492 12.76 -15.63 -13.16
C VAL A 492 11.74 -16.60 -12.55
N GLU A 493 12.09 -17.21 -11.43
CA GLU A 493 11.23 -18.20 -10.74
C GLU A 493 10.05 -17.57 -10.01
N LEU A 494 10.28 -16.40 -9.40
CA LEU A 494 9.23 -15.67 -8.66
C LEU A 494 8.25 -15.02 -9.63
N THR A 495 6.95 -15.27 -9.44
CA THR A 495 5.87 -14.52 -10.12
C THR A 495 6.03 -13.02 -9.89
N ILE A 496 5.44 -12.18 -10.75
CA ILE A 496 5.54 -10.71 -10.57
C ILE A 496 4.99 -10.28 -9.21
N ASP A 497 3.88 -10.89 -8.78
CA ASP A 497 3.28 -10.64 -7.47
C ASP A 497 4.24 -11.01 -6.33
N ASN A 498 4.90 -12.18 -6.41
CA ASN A 498 5.93 -12.57 -5.44
C ASN A 498 7.14 -11.63 -5.48
N GLY A 499 7.53 -11.17 -6.67
CA GLY A 499 8.60 -10.20 -6.86
C GLY A 499 8.28 -8.83 -6.26
N ASP A 500 7.03 -8.38 -6.39
CA ASP A 500 6.54 -7.15 -5.75
C ASP A 500 6.48 -7.29 -4.24
N ALA A 501 5.90 -8.38 -3.73
CA ALA A 501 5.92 -8.69 -2.30
C ALA A 501 7.35 -8.72 -1.73
N TRP A 502 8.30 -9.28 -2.49
CA TRP A 502 9.71 -9.31 -2.12
C TRP A 502 10.37 -7.93 -2.16
N ARG A 503 10.12 -7.12 -3.21
CA ARG A 503 10.60 -5.74 -3.31
C ARG A 503 10.02 -4.86 -2.21
N ASP A 504 8.76 -5.04 -1.88
CA ASP A 504 8.11 -4.35 -0.78
C ASP A 504 8.72 -4.78 0.55
N ALA A 505 9.05 -6.07 0.73
CA ALA A 505 9.78 -6.55 1.90
C ALA A 505 11.20 -5.96 2.00
N GLU A 506 11.92 -5.82 0.87
CA GLU A 506 13.24 -5.19 0.82
C GLU A 506 13.17 -3.68 1.12
N GLU A 507 12.21 -2.97 0.53
CA GLU A 507 11.96 -1.56 0.79
C GLU A 507 11.54 -1.35 2.25
N ARG A 508 10.73 -2.24 2.81
CA ARG A 508 10.40 -2.28 4.23
C ARG A 508 11.64 -2.50 5.08
N ALA A 509 12.51 -3.46 4.73
CA ALA A 509 13.77 -3.69 5.44
C ALA A 509 14.70 -2.47 5.37
N ARG A 510 14.71 -1.75 4.23
CA ARG A 510 15.45 -0.51 4.06
C ARG A 510 14.90 0.62 4.94
N ARG A 511 13.57 0.75 5.05
CA ARG A 511 12.91 1.80 5.83
C ARG A 511 12.92 1.55 7.34
N TYR A 512 12.77 0.30 7.75
CA TYR A 512 12.50 -0.07 9.15
C TYR A 512 13.58 -0.95 9.78
N GLY A 513 14.58 -1.39 9.01
CA GLY A 513 15.54 -2.42 9.40
C GLY A 513 15.02 -3.82 9.06
N SER A 514 15.94 -4.78 8.93
CA SER A 514 15.57 -6.19 8.76
C SER A 514 14.79 -6.69 9.99
N PRO A 515 13.75 -7.53 9.81
CA PRO A 515 13.00 -8.11 10.93
C PRO A 515 13.87 -8.88 11.93
#